data_AF-A0A2A6LYC4-F1
#
_entry.id   AF-A0A2A6LYC4-F1
#
_cell.length_a   1.000
_cell.length_b   1.000
_cell.length_c   1.000
_cell.angle_alpha   90.00
_cell.angle_beta   90.00
_cell.angle_gamma   90.00
#
_symmetry.space_group_name_H-M   'P 1'
#
loop_
_entity.id
_entity.type
_entity.pdbx_description
1 polymer ?
#
loop_
_entity_poly.entity_id
_entity_poly.type
_entity_poly.pdbx_seq_one_letter_code
_entity_poly.pdbx_strand_id
1 'polypeptide(L)'
;MAKNSLREYDTTASNNTDIAGIGIQGTNLPSNFDNAFRTIMKHIADWQAGTAAVIDGARFCDPSDTTKQVRLDAGNVTTATTRVLFMPDADVSISSFSTTLLDDTSASAWRTTLGLGTSATVNTGTSGATIPLLSTSNTWSSEQLFTAASSGATAITFSTERSWSVKQRGAGASANLSFENTTGKAIEFSSEATYTAPQITLTPSGGANNTIAITGAGLITLNGGASTGVNGTSVTAGTITNSRNAATTQTHVSFANSNGTVGSISTNGTTTAYNTTSDETLKDFIGPYDPQKAIEIIRADPVRDFHWKGTGAYAVGWGAQTSYAVSPDLASPPEEVGQPWGVDQSKRTPYLWAALSWAIDKIEELEAKVSALEG
;
A
#
# COMPACT_ATOMS: atom_id res chain seq x y z
N MET A 1 43.73 76.54 20.42
CA MET A 1 44.16 75.15 20.66
C MET A 1 45.11 74.78 19.55
N ALA A 2 46.19 74.07 19.85
CA ALA A 2 47.14 73.65 18.82
C ALA A 2 46.47 72.67 17.85
N LYS A 3 46.69 72.84 16.53
CA LYS A 3 46.08 71.99 15.50
C LYS A 3 47.03 70.87 15.09
N ASN A 4 46.87 69.69 15.66
CA ASN A 4 47.81 68.57 15.60
C ASN A 4 47.51 67.56 14.48
N SER A 5 46.42 67.74 13.74
CA SER A 5 46.05 66.88 12.61
C SER A 5 45.18 67.63 11.60
N LEU A 6 45.01 67.06 10.40
CA LEU A 6 44.14 67.61 9.35
C LEU A 6 42.68 67.77 9.82
N ARG A 7 42.21 66.98 10.79
CA ARG A 7 40.83 67.07 11.33
C ARG A 7 40.58 68.30 12.20
N GLU A 8 41.64 68.89 12.74
CA GLU A 8 41.56 70.04 13.64
C GLU A 8 41.64 71.38 12.89
N TYR A 9 41.86 71.32 11.57
CA TYR A 9 41.82 72.49 10.70
C TYR A 9 40.38 72.99 10.58
N ASP A 10 40.24 74.31 10.64
CA ASP A 10 38.94 74.99 10.61
C ASP A 10 38.61 75.34 9.15
N THR A 11 37.33 75.28 8.80
CA THR A 11 36.84 75.66 7.47
C THR A 11 36.94 77.17 7.24
N THR A 12 36.95 77.96 8.31
CA THR A 12 37.20 79.40 8.30
C THR A 12 38.70 79.67 8.36
N ALA A 13 39.26 80.21 7.28
CA ALA A 13 40.71 80.44 7.16
C ALA A 13 41.31 81.24 8.33
N SER A 14 40.63 82.29 8.81
CA SER A 14 41.10 83.14 9.91
C SER A 14 41.21 82.41 11.25
N ASN A 15 40.52 81.29 11.43
CA ASN A 15 40.57 80.49 12.65
C ASN A 15 41.74 79.50 12.64
N ASN A 16 42.43 79.33 11.51
CA ASN A 16 43.67 78.58 11.41
C ASN A 16 44.86 79.48 11.75
N THR A 17 45.04 79.77 13.04
CA THR A 17 46.13 80.64 13.52
C THR A 17 47.41 79.88 13.89
N ASP A 18 47.35 78.55 13.88
CA ASP A 18 48.38 77.64 14.40
C ASP A 18 48.43 76.32 13.61
N ILE A 19 49.62 75.72 13.53
CA ILE A 19 49.82 74.32 13.10
C ILE A 19 50.73 73.61 14.11
N ALA A 20 50.16 72.68 14.89
CA ALA A 20 50.82 71.90 15.94
C ALA A 20 51.67 72.75 16.93
N GLY A 21 51.16 73.91 17.34
CA GLY A 21 51.86 74.84 18.23
C GLY A 21 52.75 75.87 17.53
N ILE A 22 52.86 75.81 16.20
CA ILE A 22 53.56 76.79 15.38
C ILE A 22 52.58 77.89 14.93
N GLY A 23 52.74 79.10 15.47
CA GLY A 23 51.96 80.27 15.06
C GLY A 23 52.27 80.72 13.64
N ILE A 24 51.22 80.93 12.84
CA ILE A 24 51.28 81.26 11.40
C ILE A 24 50.61 82.60 11.05
N GLN A 25 50.53 83.51 12.02
CA GLN A 25 49.94 84.84 11.82
C GLN A 25 50.98 85.80 11.23
N GLY A 26 50.55 86.89 10.59
CA GLY A 26 51.43 87.84 9.89
C GLY A 26 52.47 88.56 10.74
N THR A 27 52.45 88.35 12.06
CA THR A 27 53.43 88.86 13.04
C THR A 27 54.50 87.83 13.44
N ASN A 28 54.43 86.58 12.95
CA ASN A 28 55.35 85.50 13.27
C ASN A 28 56.64 85.52 12.41
N LEU A 29 57.70 84.88 12.89
CA LEU A 29 58.99 84.79 12.18
C LEU A 29 58.86 83.99 10.87
N PRO A 30 59.59 84.35 9.80
CA PRO A 30 59.62 83.59 8.55
C PRO A 30 59.89 82.08 8.72
N SER A 31 60.73 81.71 9.68
CA SER A 31 61.05 80.30 10.00
C SER A 31 59.85 79.49 10.51
N ASN A 32 58.84 80.15 11.10
CA ASN A 32 57.60 79.47 11.48
C ASN A 32 56.83 78.99 10.26
N PHE A 33 56.86 79.72 9.14
CA PHE A 33 56.20 79.29 7.91
C PHE A 33 56.87 78.03 7.33
N ASP A 34 58.20 77.99 7.29
CA ASP A 34 58.94 76.80 6.84
C ASP A 34 58.63 75.57 7.71
N ASN A 35 58.59 75.75 9.04
CA ASN A 35 58.26 74.68 9.97
C ASN A 35 56.78 74.27 9.86
N ALA A 36 55.87 75.23 9.69
CA ALA A 36 54.45 74.96 9.47
C ALA A 36 54.23 74.15 8.19
N PHE A 37 54.90 74.46 7.09
CA PHE A 37 54.83 73.66 5.85
C PHE A 37 55.36 72.24 6.05
N ARG A 38 56.49 72.06 6.76
CA ARG A 38 56.99 70.71 7.12
C ARG A 38 55.98 69.94 7.95
N THR A 39 55.33 70.59 8.91
CA THR A 39 54.31 69.97 9.75
C THR A 39 53.04 69.62 8.97
N ILE A 40 52.60 70.45 8.02
CA ILE A 40 51.51 70.11 7.10
C ILE A 40 51.86 68.86 6.29
N MET A 41 53.08 68.78 5.73
CA MET A 41 53.53 67.58 5.00
C MET A 41 53.52 66.34 5.90
N LYS A 42 53.92 66.47 7.17
CA LYS A 42 53.81 65.38 8.16
C LYS A 42 52.35 64.98 8.40
N HIS A 43 51.42 65.92 8.57
CA HIS A 43 50.00 65.60 8.75
C HIS A 43 49.42 64.85 7.54
N ILE A 44 49.86 65.19 6.33
CA ILE A 44 49.48 64.48 5.09
C ILE A 44 50.09 63.07 5.06
N ALA A 45 51.36 62.91 5.45
CA ALA A 45 52.02 61.61 5.51
C ALA A 45 51.37 60.69 6.58
N ASP A 46 51.02 61.23 7.74
CA ASP A 46 50.33 60.51 8.81
C ASP A 46 48.91 60.09 8.37
N TRP A 47 48.23 60.92 7.57
CA TRP A 47 46.96 60.54 6.95
C TRP A 47 47.12 59.39 5.96
N GLN A 48 48.10 59.47 5.05
CA GLN A 48 48.37 58.44 4.06
C GLN A 48 48.75 57.10 4.71
N ALA A 49 49.50 57.15 5.82
CA ALA A 49 49.87 55.97 6.60
C ALA A 49 48.74 55.44 7.50
N GLY A 50 47.63 56.17 7.63
CA GLY A 50 46.52 55.83 8.53
C GLY A 50 46.84 55.98 10.02
N THR A 51 47.96 56.61 10.38
CA THR A 51 48.40 56.86 11.76
C THR A 51 47.72 58.09 12.37
N ALA A 52 47.20 58.99 11.54
CA ALA A 52 46.26 60.05 11.92
C ALA A 52 44.97 59.92 11.10
N ALA A 53 43.82 59.80 11.79
CA ALA A 53 42.54 59.66 11.12
C ALA A 53 42.15 60.95 10.38
N VAL A 54 41.65 60.84 9.15
CA VAL A 54 40.93 61.91 8.43
C VAL A 54 39.55 61.43 7.97
N ILE A 55 39.41 60.12 7.77
CA ILE A 55 38.35 59.52 6.95
C ILE A 55 37.02 59.39 7.71
N ASP A 56 37.05 59.26 9.04
CA ASP A 56 35.84 59.12 9.88
C ASP A 56 34.88 60.33 9.78
N GLY A 57 35.39 61.51 9.40
CA GLY A 57 34.60 62.73 9.20
C GLY A 57 34.54 63.26 7.77
N ALA A 58 35.38 62.78 6.86
CA ALA A 58 35.47 63.29 5.49
C ALA A 58 34.23 62.87 4.67
N ARG A 59 33.61 63.82 3.98
CA ARG A 59 32.42 63.59 3.15
C ARG A 59 32.71 63.95 1.71
N PHE A 60 32.35 63.07 0.78
CA PHE A 60 32.29 63.37 -0.63
C PHE A 60 30.88 63.86 -0.94
N CYS A 61 30.72 64.99 -1.61
CA CYS A 61 29.40 65.57 -1.89
C CYS A 61 29.16 65.71 -3.39
N ASP A 62 27.88 65.75 -3.77
CA ASP A 62 27.49 66.08 -5.13
C ASP A 62 27.86 67.55 -5.44
N PRO A 63 28.55 67.83 -6.57
CA PRO A 63 29.02 69.18 -6.87
C PRO A 63 27.89 70.18 -7.16
N SER A 64 26.69 69.70 -7.49
CA SER A 64 25.50 70.54 -7.73
C SER A 64 24.62 70.67 -6.49
N ASP A 65 24.77 69.79 -5.49
CA ASP A 65 24.04 69.80 -4.23
C ASP A 65 24.90 69.25 -3.08
N THR A 66 25.53 70.16 -2.34
CA THR A 66 26.45 69.80 -1.25
C THR A 66 25.77 69.10 -0.08
N THR A 67 24.43 69.00 -0.05
CA THR A 67 23.69 68.25 0.97
C THR A 67 23.65 66.74 0.69
N LYS A 68 23.83 66.32 -0.58
CA LYS A 68 23.97 64.92 -0.96
C LYS A 68 25.39 64.47 -0.73
N GLN A 69 25.60 63.65 0.30
CA GLN A 69 26.92 63.31 0.81
C GLN A 69 27.08 61.80 1.00
N VAL A 70 28.27 61.31 0.68
CA VAL A 70 28.71 59.94 0.97
C VAL A 70 29.91 60.01 1.90
N ARG A 71 29.92 59.14 2.91
CA ARG A 71 31.00 59.01 3.89
C ARG A 71 31.46 57.56 3.95
N LEU A 72 32.76 57.35 4.08
CA LEU A 72 33.33 56.06 4.43
C LEU A 72 33.50 56.01 5.95
N ASP A 73 32.67 55.21 6.62
CA ASP A 73 32.69 55.05 8.07
C ASP A 73 33.42 53.76 8.45
N ALA A 74 34.42 53.88 9.33
CA ALA A 74 35.23 52.77 9.82
C ALA A 74 34.93 52.41 11.28
N GLY A 75 33.92 53.03 11.92
CA GLY A 75 33.64 52.88 13.35
C GLY A 75 33.39 51.43 13.83
N ASN A 76 32.92 50.56 12.93
CA ASN A 76 32.68 49.13 13.23
C ASN A 76 33.85 48.21 12.82
N VAL A 77 34.93 48.73 12.25
CA VAL A 77 36.14 47.95 11.95
C VAL A 77 36.91 47.74 13.26
N THR A 78 37.17 46.48 13.62
CA THR A 78 37.85 46.15 14.88
C THR A 78 39.29 46.70 14.92
N THR A 79 39.75 47.09 16.11
CA THR A 79 41.08 47.66 16.36
C THR A 79 42.19 46.86 15.69
N ALA A 80 43.15 47.57 15.08
CA ALA A 80 44.30 46.99 14.38
C ALA A 80 43.95 46.09 13.17
N THR A 81 42.74 46.21 12.61
CA THR A 81 42.39 45.52 11.36
C THR A 81 42.15 46.49 10.21
N THR A 82 42.45 46.05 8.99
CA THR A 82 42.16 46.79 7.75
C THR A 82 41.12 46.01 6.95
N ARG A 83 40.22 46.72 6.27
CA ARG A 83 39.33 46.15 5.25
C ARG A 83 39.63 46.84 3.93
N VAL A 84 39.76 46.05 2.87
CA VAL A 84 40.00 46.55 1.51
C VAL A 84 38.73 46.33 0.71
N LEU A 85 38.17 47.39 0.15
CA LEU A 85 37.10 47.32 -0.83
C LEU A 85 37.74 47.16 -2.21
N PHE A 86 37.65 45.97 -2.80
CA PHE A 86 38.04 45.76 -4.20
C PHE A 86 36.91 46.24 -5.09
N MET A 87 37.22 47.19 -5.97
CA MET A 87 36.31 47.66 -7.01
C MET A 87 36.77 47.09 -8.36
N PRO A 88 35.84 46.66 -9.24
CA PRO A 88 36.18 46.28 -10.60
C PRO A 88 36.67 47.50 -11.39
N ASP A 89 37.33 47.26 -12.53
CA ASP A 89 37.65 48.30 -13.52
C ASP A 89 36.40 48.69 -14.34
N ALA A 90 35.38 49.18 -13.64
CA ALA A 90 34.10 49.61 -14.20
C ALA A 90 33.34 50.49 -13.20
N ASP A 91 32.42 51.31 -13.70
CA ASP A 91 31.49 52.07 -12.87
C ASP A 91 30.60 51.11 -12.06
N VAL A 92 30.53 51.32 -10.74
CA VAL A 92 29.70 50.54 -9.83
C VAL A 92 28.51 51.39 -9.39
N SER A 93 27.30 50.98 -9.78
CA SER A 93 26.04 51.60 -9.32
C SER A 93 25.35 50.71 -8.29
N ILE A 94 25.05 51.24 -7.10
CA ILE A 94 24.24 50.55 -6.10
C ILE A 94 22.77 50.87 -6.39
N SER A 95 22.03 49.89 -6.89
CA SER A 95 20.61 50.04 -7.19
C SER A 95 19.75 50.09 -5.91
N SER A 96 18.50 50.55 -6.03
CA SER A 96 17.53 50.52 -4.94
C SER A 96 17.21 49.10 -4.43
N PHE A 97 17.40 48.07 -5.25
CA PHE A 97 17.28 46.68 -4.80
C PHE A 97 18.54 46.21 -4.09
N SER A 98 19.72 46.60 -4.55
CA SER A 98 20.98 46.27 -3.88
C SER A 98 21.06 46.88 -2.49
N THR A 99 20.50 48.08 -2.30
CA THR A 99 20.44 48.71 -0.97
C THR A 99 19.63 47.92 0.04
N THR A 100 18.59 47.18 -0.37
CA THR A 100 17.80 46.35 0.56
C THR A 100 18.50 45.06 0.95
N LEU A 101 19.61 44.70 0.29
CA LEU A 101 20.41 43.54 0.66
C LEU A 101 21.61 43.95 1.52
N LEU A 102 22.15 45.14 1.28
CA LEU A 102 23.33 45.65 1.98
C LEU A 102 23.02 46.24 3.36
N ASP A 103 21.76 46.56 3.66
CA ASP A 103 21.30 47.04 4.97
C ASP A 103 20.92 45.91 5.94
N ASP A 104 20.69 44.70 5.43
CA ASP A 104 20.27 43.55 6.23
C ASP A 104 21.41 43.01 7.13
N THR A 105 21.10 42.85 8.42
CA THR A 105 22.08 42.51 9.48
C THR A 105 22.30 41.00 9.70
N SER A 106 21.57 40.14 9.01
CA SER A 106 21.66 38.68 9.20
C SER A 106 21.35 37.88 7.94
N ALA A 107 21.88 36.65 7.84
CA ALA A 107 21.58 35.75 6.74
C ALA A 107 20.08 35.43 6.61
N SER A 108 19.32 35.47 7.71
CA SER A 108 17.85 35.33 7.70
C SER A 108 17.14 36.53 7.09
N ALA A 109 17.62 37.75 7.38
CA ALA A 109 17.08 38.96 6.78
C ALA A 109 17.31 38.93 5.25
N TRP A 110 18.53 38.57 4.81
CA TRP A 110 18.86 38.41 3.38
C TRP A 110 17.92 37.43 2.67
N ARG A 111 17.68 36.25 3.26
CA ARG A 111 16.75 35.26 2.69
C ARG A 111 15.30 35.76 2.64
N THR A 112 14.92 36.63 3.57
CA THR A 112 13.57 37.23 3.62
C THR A 112 13.43 38.28 2.52
N THR A 113 14.39 39.19 2.40
CA THR A 113 14.42 40.21 1.34
C THR A 113 14.46 39.60 -0.05
N LEU A 114 15.20 38.51 -0.24
CA LEU A 114 15.24 37.76 -1.50
C LEU A 114 14.00 36.86 -1.73
N GLY A 115 13.10 36.73 -0.76
CA GLY A 115 11.90 35.88 -0.86
C GLY A 115 12.18 34.36 -0.91
N LEU A 116 13.37 33.92 -0.48
CA LEU A 116 13.84 32.53 -0.60
C LEU A 116 13.31 31.61 0.53
N GLY A 117 12.74 32.20 1.59
CA GLY A 117 12.14 31.49 2.72
C GLY A 117 13.14 30.64 3.51
N THR A 118 12.62 29.71 4.32
CA THR A 118 13.41 28.79 5.15
C THR A 118 13.99 27.62 4.36
N SER A 119 13.65 27.46 3.09
CA SER A 119 14.11 26.34 2.26
C SER A 119 15.55 26.48 1.79
N ALA A 120 16.03 27.73 1.65
CA ALA A 120 17.40 28.04 1.28
C ALA A 120 18.45 27.73 2.38
N THR A 121 18.05 27.12 3.50
CA THR A 121 18.97 26.60 4.52
C THR A 121 19.21 25.09 4.41
N VAL A 122 18.58 24.40 3.46
CA VAL A 122 18.68 22.94 3.31
C VAL A 122 19.12 22.58 1.89
N ASN A 123 20.07 21.65 1.73
CA ASN A 123 20.48 21.07 0.44
C ASN A 123 19.42 20.10 -0.10
N THR A 124 18.21 20.57 -0.37
CA THR A 124 17.16 19.77 -1.05
C THR A 124 17.02 20.24 -2.49
N GLY A 125 17.26 19.31 -3.43
CA GLY A 125 16.97 19.53 -4.84
C GLY A 125 15.47 19.82 -5.03
N THR A 126 15.16 20.92 -5.69
CA THR A 126 13.79 21.32 -6.01
C THR A 126 13.49 20.99 -7.46
N SER A 127 12.31 20.43 -7.71
CA SER A 127 11.64 20.55 -9.00
C SER A 127 10.59 21.66 -8.83
N GLY A 128 10.86 22.84 -9.42
CA GLY A 128 9.98 24.01 -9.32
C GLY A 128 10.30 24.92 -8.12
N ALA A 129 10.12 26.23 -8.32
CA ALA A 129 10.60 27.32 -7.45
C ALA A 129 9.89 27.47 -6.09
N THR A 130 9.44 26.39 -5.47
CA THR A 130 8.76 26.42 -4.15
C THR A 130 8.98 25.07 -3.47
N ILE A 131 9.23 25.04 -2.14
CA ILE A 131 9.07 23.77 -1.38
C ILE A 131 7.63 23.30 -1.65
N PRO A 132 7.39 22.05 -2.07
CA PRO A 132 6.04 21.50 -2.08
C PRO A 132 5.58 21.37 -0.61
N LEU A 133 4.95 22.43 -0.09
CA LEU A 133 4.15 22.30 1.10
C LEU A 133 2.92 21.47 0.69
N LEU A 134 2.95 20.17 1.01
CA LEU A 134 1.85 19.25 0.73
C LEU A 134 0.61 19.52 1.62
N SER A 135 0.43 20.75 2.12
CA SER A 135 -0.65 21.15 3.04
C SER A 135 -1.99 21.41 2.35
N THR A 136 -2.02 21.35 1.02
CA THR A 136 -3.21 21.51 0.20
C THR A 136 -3.30 20.38 -0.84
N SER A 137 -4.22 20.47 -1.80
CA SER A 137 -4.37 19.45 -2.83
C SER A 137 -3.15 19.42 -3.75
N ASN A 138 -2.41 18.31 -3.73
CA ASN A 138 -1.22 18.12 -4.55
C ASN A 138 -1.56 17.36 -5.82
N THR A 139 -1.07 17.85 -6.96
CA THR A 139 -1.16 17.17 -8.26
C THR A 139 0.25 16.84 -8.73
N TRP A 140 0.52 15.55 -8.93
CA TRP A 140 1.82 15.07 -9.42
C TRP A 140 1.70 14.84 -10.93
N SER A 141 2.61 15.41 -11.71
CA SER A 141 2.63 15.28 -13.18
C SER A 141 3.37 14.04 -13.67
N SER A 142 3.90 13.22 -12.77
CA SER A 142 4.70 12.03 -13.05
C SER A 142 4.60 11.02 -11.91
N GLU A 143 5.11 9.81 -12.16
CA GLU A 143 5.15 8.71 -11.19
C GLU A 143 5.88 9.12 -9.90
N GLN A 144 5.40 8.59 -8.77
CA GLN A 144 6.01 8.77 -7.45
C GLN A 144 6.53 7.43 -6.94
N LEU A 145 7.82 7.40 -6.61
CA LEU A 145 8.48 6.24 -6.01
C LEU A 145 8.73 6.50 -4.51
N PHE A 146 8.08 5.72 -3.66
CA PHE A 146 8.31 5.77 -2.21
C PHE A 146 9.12 4.55 -1.77
N THR A 147 10.39 4.76 -1.46
CA THR A 147 11.29 3.71 -0.93
C THR A 147 11.55 3.92 0.54
N ALA A 148 11.43 2.86 1.33
CA ALA A 148 11.90 2.88 2.70
C ALA A 148 13.44 2.83 2.76
N ALA A 149 14.04 3.42 3.79
CA ALA A 149 15.50 3.48 3.94
C ALA A 149 16.14 2.10 4.17
N SER A 150 15.37 1.11 4.62
CA SER A 150 15.84 -0.25 4.91
C SER A 150 14.68 -1.25 4.87
N SER A 151 15.03 -2.55 4.85
CA SER A 151 14.05 -3.63 4.98
C SER A 151 13.28 -3.51 6.29
N GLY A 152 11.94 -3.48 6.21
CA GLY A 152 11.05 -3.38 7.37
C GLY A 152 10.74 -1.94 7.82
N ALA A 153 11.32 -0.92 7.19
CA ALA A 153 10.94 0.46 7.44
C ALA A 153 9.66 0.85 6.68
N THR A 154 8.85 1.71 7.29
CA THR A 154 7.61 2.21 6.68
C THR A 154 7.93 3.26 5.62
N ALA A 155 7.57 2.98 4.36
CA ALA A 155 7.74 3.93 3.25
C ALA A 155 6.68 5.04 3.26
N ILE A 156 5.44 4.71 3.64
CA ILE A 156 4.29 5.63 3.63
C ILE A 156 3.38 5.34 4.83
N THR A 157 2.96 6.39 5.54
CA THR A 157 1.92 6.33 6.58
C THR A 157 0.80 7.31 6.24
N PHE A 158 -0.44 6.84 6.15
CA PHE A 158 -1.63 7.69 6.05
C PHE A 158 -2.28 7.83 7.44
N SER A 159 -1.81 8.78 8.25
CA SER A 159 -2.37 9.06 9.58
C SER A 159 -3.48 10.11 9.46
N THR A 160 -4.73 9.71 9.63
CA THR A 160 -5.88 10.62 9.58
C THR A 160 -6.92 10.19 10.60
N GLU A 161 -7.68 11.15 11.16
CA GLU A 161 -8.80 10.88 12.07
C GLU A 161 -10.00 10.22 11.36
N ARG A 162 -10.00 10.20 10.02
CA ARG A 162 -11.07 9.68 9.17
C ARG A 162 -10.51 8.61 8.21
N SER A 163 -11.36 8.19 7.28
CA SER A 163 -10.97 7.26 6.22
C SER A 163 -10.01 7.91 5.22
N TRP A 164 -8.93 7.19 4.91
CA TRP A 164 -8.11 7.44 3.73
C TRP A 164 -8.60 6.58 2.56
N SER A 165 -8.32 7.02 1.33
CA SER A 165 -8.68 6.25 0.13
C SER A 165 -7.57 6.35 -0.92
N VAL A 166 -7.17 5.21 -1.46
CA VAL A 166 -6.41 5.15 -2.72
C VAL A 166 -7.41 4.87 -3.83
N LYS A 167 -7.56 5.81 -4.76
CA LYS A 167 -8.50 5.70 -5.89
C LYS A 167 -7.71 5.71 -7.19
N GLN A 168 -7.85 4.64 -7.96
CA GLN A 168 -7.37 4.63 -9.33
C GLN A 168 -8.44 5.25 -10.24
N ARG A 169 -8.10 6.33 -10.94
CA ARG A 169 -8.98 7.02 -11.90
C ARG A 169 -8.32 6.97 -13.27
N GLY A 170 -8.89 6.24 -14.21
CA GLY A 170 -8.40 6.18 -15.59
C GLY A 170 -9.40 5.45 -16.48
N ALA A 171 -9.55 5.91 -17.73
CA ALA A 171 -10.46 5.32 -18.73
C ALA A 171 -9.84 4.12 -19.47
N GLY A 172 -8.66 3.63 -19.05
CA GLY A 172 -7.95 2.51 -19.66
C GLY A 172 -8.34 1.17 -19.06
N ALA A 173 -8.37 0.12 -19.89
CA ALA A 173 -8.95 -1.19 -19.62
C ALA A 173 -8.28 -2.05 -18.51
N SER A 174 -7.27 -1.56 -17.80
CA SER A 174 -6.59 -2.33 -16.74
C SER A 174 -6.04 -1.42 -15.64
N ALA A 175 -6.96 -0.90 -14.84
CA ALA A 175 -6.63 -0.19 -13.63
C ALA A 175 -6.41 -1.22 -12.48
N ASN A 176 -5.15 -1.57 -12.22
CA ASN A 176 -4.79 -2.47 -11.11
C ASN A 176 -4.17 -1.72 -9.92
N LEU A 177 -4.67 -1.99 -8.71
CA LEU A 177 -3.94 -1.78 -7.45
C LEU A 177 -3.27 -3.11 -7.08
N SER A 178 -1.95 -3.20 -7.29
CA SER A 178 -1.16 -4.40 -7.02
C SER A 178 -0.41 -4.32 -5.71
N PHE A 179 -0.47 -5.39 -4.92
CA PHE A 179 0.39 -5.62 -3.77
C PHE A 179 1.29 -6.82 -4.08
N GLU A 180 2.51 -6.58 -4.56
CA GLU A 180 3.46 -7.64 -4.91
C GLU A 180 4.39 -7.94 -3.73
N ASN A 181 4.62 -9.24 -3.49
CA ASN A 181 5.53 -9.69 -2.46
C ASN A 181 6.42 -10.81 -3.00
N THR A 182 7.68 -10.49 -3.24
CA THR A 182 8.66 -11.40 -3.83
C THR A 182 9.39 -12.27 -2.78
N THR A 183 9.22 -12.01 -1.47
CA THR A 183 10.00 -12.66 -0.39
C THR A 183 9.16 -13.23 0.75
N GLY A 184 7.89 -13.55 0.51
CA GLY A 184 7.04 -14.29 1.46
C GLY A 184 6.67 -13.51 2.72
N LYS A 185 6.61 -12.18 2.68
CA LYS A 185 6.03 -11.38 3.80
C LYS A 185 4.49 -11.39 3.74
N ALA A 186 3.83 -11.01 4.83
CA ALA A 186 2.38 -10.86 4.82
C ALA A 186 1.97 -9.52 4.21
N ILE A 187 0.86 -9.51 3.46
CA ILE A 187 0.06 -8.29 3.25
C ILE A 187 -0.95 -8.28 4.39
N GLU A 188 -0.73 -7.43 5.39
CA GLU A 188 -1.54 -7.38 6.60
C GLU A 188 -2.58 -6.26 6.52
N PHE A 189 -3.83 -6.58 6.86
CA PHE A 189 -4.89 -5.61 7.11
C PHE A 189 -5.32 -5.78 8.57
N SER A 190 -4.79 -4.95 9.46
CA SER A 190 -5.05 -5.02 10.90
C SER A 190 -5.51 -3.67 11.46
N SER A 191 -6.12 -3.73 12.63
CA SER A 191 -6.56 -2.56 13.39
C SER A 191 -6.06 -2.67 14.82
N GLU A 192 -5.62 -1.57 15.41
CA GLU A 192 -5.15 -1.54 16.81
C GLU A 192 -6.28 -1.74 17.84
N ALA A 193 -7.55 -1.67 17.40
CA ALA A 193 -8.73 -1.93 18.21
C ALA A 193 -9.49 -3.17 17.72
N THR A 194 -10.20 -3.83 18.64
CA THR A 194 -11.16 -4.89 18.33
C THR A 194 -12.37 -4.29 17.61
N TYR A 195 -12.54 -4.58 16.32
CA TYR A 195 -13.75 -4.23 15.58
C TYR A 195 -14.70 -5.44 15.51
N THR A 196 -15.99 -5.17 15.69
CA THR A 196 -17.07 -6.15 15.49
C THR A 196 -17.56 -6.23 14.03
N ALA A 197 -16.89 -5.53 13.11
CA ALA A 197 -17.24 -5.37 11.70
C ALA A 197 -16.15 -5.92 10.76
N PRO A 198 -16.46 -6.25 9.49
CA PRO A 198 -15.48 -6.79 8.54
C PRO A 198 -14.35 -5.79 8.25
N GLN A 199 -13.10 -6.22 8.45
CA GLN A 199 -11.90 -5.40 8.23
C GLN A 199 -11.59 -5.17 6.74
N ILE A 200 -12.09 -6.04 5.85
CA ILE A 200 -11.97 -5.89 4.39
C ILE A 200 -13.38 -6.02 3.80
N THR A 201 -13.85 -4.96 3.15
CA THR A 201 -15.12 -4.95 2.41
C THR A 201 -14.84 -4.65 0.94
N LEU A 202 -15.14 -5.60 0.06
CA LEU A 202 -15.15 -5.37 -1.38
C LEU A 202 -16.58 -4.94 -1.76
N THR A 203 -16.76 -3.71 -2.25
CA THR A 203 -18.07 -3.20 -2.69
C THR A 203 -17.91 -2.58 -4.07
N PRO A 204 -18.63 -3.04 -5.11
CA PRO A 204 -18.53 -2.45 -6.43
C PRO A 204 -19.25 -1.10 -6.42
N SER A 205 -18.61 -0.09 -7.00
CA SER A 205 -19.34 1.11 -7.42
C SER A 205 -19.94 0.83 -8.79
N GLY A 206 -21.27 0.65 -8.88
CA GLY A 206 -21.97 0.56 -10.17
C GLY A 206 -22.32 -0.84 -10.70
N GLY A 207 -22.27 -1.88 -9.87
CA GLY A 207 -22.90 -3.17 -10.20
C GLY A 207 -22.08 -4.07 -11.15
N ALA A 208 -21.11 -4.79 -10.60
CA ALA A 208 -20.60 -6.06 -11.10
C ALA A 208 -19.91 -6.79 -9.92
N ASN A 209 -19.90 -8.11 -9.93
CA ASN A 209 -19.45 -8.96 -8.81
C ASN A 209 -18.06 -8.58 -8.28
N ASN A 210 -17.89 -8.53 -6.95
CA ASN A 210 -16.55 -8.66 -6.38
C ASN A 210 -16.15 -10.13 -6.50
N THR A 211 -15.02 -10.41 -7.12
CA THR A 211 -14.46 -11.76 -7.15
C THR A 211 -13.09 -11.74 -6.46
N ILE A 212 -12.86 -12.68 -5.55
CA ILE A 212 -11.51 -13.01 -5.09
C ILE A 212 -11.06 -14.17 -5.97
N ALA A 213 -10.32 -13.87 -7.04
CA ALA A 213 -9.77 -14.89 -7.93
C ALA A 213 -8.46 -15.42 -7.35
N ILE A 214 -8.50 -16.63 -6.81
CA ILE A 214 -7.29 -17.38 -6.45
C ILE A 214 -6.94 -18.27 -7.64
N THR A 215 -5.85 -17.96 -8.34
CA THR A 215 -5.34 -18.78 -9.45
C THR A 215 -4.18 -19.64 -8.94
N GLY A 216 -4.16 -20.93 -9.31
CA GLY A 216 -3.19 -21.91 -8.79
C GLY A 216 -3.69 -22.68 -7.56
N ALA A 217 -2.77 -23.35 -6.83
CA ALA A 217 -3.08 -24.16 -5.65
C ALA A 217 -3.31 -23.32 -4.37
N GLY A 218 -4.21 -22.34 -4.45
CA GLY A 218 -4.54 -21.50 -3.29
C GLY A 218 -5.83 -21.94 -2.61
N LEU A 219 -5.81 -21.94 -1.27
CA LEU A 219 -6.93 -22.31 -0.41
C LEU A 219 -7.74 -21.06 -0.04
N ILE A 220 -9.05 -21.05 -0.31
CA ILE A 220 -9.98 -20.08 0.28
C ILE A 220 -10.46 -20.66 1.62
N THR A 221 -9.91 -20.16 2.74
CA THR A 221 -10.42 -20.49 4.08
C THR A 221 -11.62 -19.59 4.40
N LEU A 222 -12.83 -20.11 4.21
CA LEU A 222 -14.07 -19.46 4.66
C LEU A 222 -14.26 -19.70 6.16
N ASN A 223 -13.60 -18.91 7.01
CA ASN A 223 -13.89 -18.89 8.44
C ASN A 223 -15.11 -17.97 8.71
N GLY A 224 -16.30 -18.50 8.44
CA GLY A 224 -17.59 -17.93 8.80
C GLY A 224 -18.56 -19.08 9.04
N GLY A 225 -18.94 -19.30 10.30
CA GLY A 225 -19.49 -20.58 10.77
C GLY A 225 -20.75 -21.05 10.05
N ALA A 226 -20.68 -22.21 9.41
CA ALA A 226 -21.84 -23.08 9.28
C ALA A 226 -22.11 -23.67 10.68
N SER A 227 -22.88 -22.97 11.50
CA SER A 227 -23.47 -23.48 12.74
C SER A 227 -24.99 -23.61 12.56
N THR A 228 -25.67 -24.28 13.49
CA THR A 228 -27.13 -24.39 13.50
C THR A 228 -27.76 -22.99 13.33
N GLY A 229 -28.44 -22.75 12.21
CA GLY A 229 -29.14 -21.48 11.94
C GLY A 229 -28.47 -20.51 10.95
N VAL A 230 -27.38 -20.89 10.27
CA VAL A 230 -26.77 -20.07 9.21
C VAL A 230 -26.81 -20.81 7.87
N ASN A 231 -27.04 -20.11 6.76
CA ASN A 231 -26.87 -20.68 5.42
C ASN A 231 -25.38 -20.63 5.03
N GLY A 232 -24.73 -21.77 4.79
CA GLY A 232 -23.36 -21.75 4.31
C GLY A 232 -22.63 -23.10 4.34
N THR A 233 -21.41 -23.08 3.82
CA THR A 233 -20.44 -24.18 3.87
C THR A 233 -19.20 -23.68 4.62
N SER A 234 -18.75 -24.41 5.65
CA SER A 234 -17.50 -24.13 6.35
C SER A 234 -16.57 -25.34 6.32
N VAL A 235 -15.27 -25.10 6.17
CA VAL A 235 -14.23 -26.11 6.32
C VAL A 235 -13.45 -25.82 7.60
N THR A 236 -13.56 -26.69 8.60
CA THR A 236 -12.94 -26.46 9.91
C THR A 236 -12.47 -27.77 10.51
N ALA A 237 -11.22 -27.83 10.99
CA ALA A 237 -10.65 -29.02 11.65
C ALA A 237 -10.82 -30.34 10.87
N GLY A 238 -10.71 -30.30 9.53
CA GLY A 238 -10.82 -31.47 8.66
C GLY A 238 -12.25 -31.92 8.35
N THR A 239 -13.27 -31.18 8.80
CA THR A 239 -14.67 -31.44 8.45
C THR A 239 -15.21 -30.38 7.49
N ILE A 240 -16.15 -30.79 6.64
CA ILE A 240 -16.95 -29.89 5.80
C ILE A 240 -18.36 -29.88 6.39
N THR A 241 -18.80 -28.73 6.89
CA THR A 241 -20.15 -28.53 7.41
C THR A 241 -20.97 -27.74 6.40
N ASN A 242 -22.10 -28.30 5.98
CA ASN A 242 -23.10 -27.58 5.19
C ASN A 242 -24.34 -27.35 6.07
N SER A 243 -24.80 -26.11 6.16
CA SER A 243 -25.95 -25.73 6.96
C SER A 243 -26.93 -24.86 6.18
N ARG A 244 -28.23 -25.03 6.49
CA ARG A 244 -29.34 -24.26 5.93
C ARG A 244 -30.20 -23.77 7.08
N ASN A 245 -30.57 -22.48 7.07
CA ASN A 245 -31.37 -21.82 8.11
C ASN A 245 -32.88 -22.06 7.91
N ALA A 246 -33.27 -23.32 7.74
CA ALA A 246 -34.67 -23.73 7.67
C ALA A 246 -34.80 -25.22 7.99
N ALA A 247 -35.86 -25.58 8.71
CA ALA A 247 -36.20 -26.96 9.01
C ALA A 247 -36.98 -27.65 7.88
N THR A 248 -37.38 -26.93 6.82
CA THR A 248 -38.01 -27.49 5.62
C THR A 248 -36.97 -28.19 4.73
N THR A 249 -37.43 -28.83 3.65
CA THR A 249 -36.52 -29.47 2.69
C THR A 249 -35.57 -28.45 2.08
N GLN A 250 -34.27 -28.66 2.25
CA GLN A 250 -33.21 -27.79 1.74
C GLN A 250 -32.10 -28.62 1.11
N THR A 251 -31.61 -28.20 -0.06
CA THR A 251 -30.46 -28.81 -0.73
C THR A 251 -29.16 -28.27 -0.15
N HIS A 252 -28.24 -29.14 0.25
CA HIS A 252 -26.92 -28.78 0.79
C HIS A 252 -25.81 -28.91 -0.24
N VAL A 253 -25.82 -30.01 -1.00
CA VAL A 253 -24.82 -30.29 -2.05
C VAL A 253 -25.57 -30.63 -3.34
N SER A 254 -25.13 -30.08 -4.46
CA SER A 254 -25.62 -30.39 -5.80
C SER A 254 -24.49 -30.94 -6.67
N PHE A 255 -24.74 -32.08 -7.33
CA PHE A 255 -23.85 -32.65 -8.33
C PHE A 255 -24.40 -32.31 -9.71
N ALA A 256 -23.62 -31.65 -10.55
CA ALA A 256 -24.02 -31.23 -11.89
C ALA A 256 -22.89 -31.46 -12.89
N ASN A 257 -23.26 -31.67 -14.14
CA ASN A 257 -22.34 -31.71 -15.29
C ASN A 257 -22.86 -30.78 -16.39
N SER A 258 -22.29 -30.85 -17.61
CA SER A 258 -22.73 -30.04 -18.75
C SER A 258 -24.21 -30.21 -19.11
N ASN A 259 -24.84 -31.30 -18.65
CA ASN A 259 -26.22 -31.66 -18.93
C ASN A 259 -27.19 -31.27 -17.79
N GLY A 260 -26.70 -30.59 -16.74
CA GLY A 260 -27.49 -30.13 -15.60
C GLY A 260 -27.23 -30.92 -14.30
N THR A 261 -28.14 -30.78 -13.32
CA THR A 261 -28.03 -31.42 -12.00
C THR A 261 -28.40 -32.91 -12.08
N VAL A 262 -27.46 -33.78 -11.69
CA VAL A 262 -27.59 -35.24 -11.73
C VAL A 262 -27.77 -35.89 -10.34
N GLY A 263 -27.63 -35.10 -9.27
CA GLY A 263 -27.89 -35.57 -7.91
C GLY A 263 -27.77 -34.48 -6.87
N SER A 264 -28.22 -34.78 -5.65
CA SER A 264 -28.13 -33.86 -4.53
C SER A 264 -28.09 -34.55 -3.17
N ILE A 265 -27.58 -33.84 -2.17
CA ILE A 265 -27.76 -34.17 -0.75
C ILE A 265 -28.65 -33.10 -0.14
N SER A 266 -29.78 -33.50 0.44
CA SER A 266 -30.75 -32.59 1.05
C SER A 266 -31.13 -33.03 2.46
N THR A 267 -31.50 -32.07 3.32
CA THR A 267 -32.09 -32.39 4.63
C THR A 267 -33.52 -31.89 4.72
N ASN A 268 -34.37 -32.59 5.45
CA ASN A 268 -35.69 -32.13 5.86
C ASN A 268 -35.84 -32.39 7.35
N GLY A 269 -35.84 -31.33 8.17
CA GLY A 269 -36.06 -31.28 9.63
C GLY A 269 -35.25 -32.23 10.51
N THR A 270 -35.37 -33.54 10.24
CA THR A 270 -34.89 -34.68 11.00
C THR A 270 -34.08 -35.69 10.18
N THR A 271 -34.07 -35.59 8.84
CA THR A 271 -33.47 -36.62 7.96
C THR A 271 -32.56 -36.02 6.88
N THR A 272 -31.60 -36.82 6.41
CA THR A 272 -30.75 -36.54 5.25
C THR A 272 -31.10 -37.49 4.11
N ALA A 273 -31.29 -36.97 2.91
CA ALA A 273 -31.56 -37.73 1.69
C ALA A 273 -30.41 -37.58 0.70
N TYR A 274 -30.00 -38.70 0.09
CA TYR A 274 -29.07 -38.78 -1.02
C TYR A 274 -29.88 -39.06 -2.29
N ASN A 275 -30.08 -38.03 -3.11
CA ASN A 275 -30.95 -38.09 -4.28
C ASN A 275 -30.12 -38.29 -5.54
N THR A 276 -30.51 -39.27 -6.35
CA THR A 276 -29.97 -39.47 -7.71
C THR A 276 -31.08 -39.21 -8.72
N THR A 277 -30.81 -38.48 -9.79
CA THR A 277 -31.83 -38.17 -10.81
C THR A 277 -32.26 -39.45 -11.54
N SER A 278 -33.57 -39.65 -11.68
CA SER A 278 -34.16 -40.85 -12.30
C SER A 278 -35.50 -40.54 -12.99
N ASP A 279 -35.59 -39.39 -13.66
CA ASP A 279 -36.79 -38.95 -14.38
C ASP A 279 -37.16 -39.96 -15.50
N GLU A 280 -38.43 -40.33 -15.58
CA GLU A 280 -38.94 -41.27 -16.59
C GLU A 280 -38.94 -40.69 -18.00
N THR A 281 -39.09 -39.37 -18.12
CA THR A 281 -39.09 -38.67 -19.42
C THR A 281 -37.73 -38.70 -20.11
N LEU A 282 -36.67 -39.05 -19.36
CA LEU A 282 -35.30 -39.18 -19.83
C LEU A 282 -34.89 -40.65 -20.08
N LYS A 283 -35.84 -41.59 -20.07
CA LYS A 283 -35.56 -43.02 -20.18
C LYS A 283 -36.47 -43.69 -21.19
N ASP A 284 -35.88 -44.52 -22.05
CA ASP A 284 -36.60 -45.43 -22.94
C ASP A 284 -36.78 -46.79 -22.26
N PHE A 285 -37.98 -47.06 -21.74
CA PHE A 285 -38.30 -48.36 -21.14
C PHE A 285 -38.52 -49.42 -22.22
N ILE A 286 -37.78 -50.53 -22.14
CA ILE A 286 -37.84 -51.64 -23.10
C ILE A 286 -38.57 -52.89 -22.57
N GLY A 287 -39.41 -52.70 -21.54
CA GLY A 287 -40.14 -53.78 -20.87
C GLY A 287 -39.51 -54.23 -19.55
N PRO A 288 -40.16 -55.15 -18.83
CA PRO A 288 -39.68 -55.65 -17.54
C PRO A 288 -38.37 -56.42 -17.71
N TYR A 289 -37.51 -56.36 -16.69
CA TYR A 289 -36.27 -57.11 -16.67
C TYR A 289 -36.55 -58.62 -16.53
N ASP A 290 -35.75 -59.45 -17.21
CA ASP A 290 -35.88 -60.91 -17.17
C ASP A 290 -35.58 -61.45 -15.76
N PRO A 291 -36.57 -62.03 -15.05
CA PRO A 291 -36.37 -62.50 -13.69
C PRO A 291 -35.40 -63.68 -13.59
N GLN A 292 -35.26 -64.51 -14.63
CA GLN A 292 -34.32 -65.62 -14.61
C GLN A 292 -32.87 -65.10 -14.62
N LYS A 293 -32.60 -64.08 -15.44
CA LYS A 293 -31.30 -63.38 -15.42
C LYS A 293 -31.04 -62.68 -14.09
N ALA A 294 -32.07 -62.10 -13.47
CA ALA A 294 -31.93 -61.50 -12.14
C ALA A 294 -31.49 -62.54 -11.11
N ILE A 295 -32.13 -63.72 -11.14
CA ILE A 295 -31.80 -64.86 -10.27
C ILE A 295 -30.38 -65.37 -10.53
N GLU A 296 -29.96 -65.49 -11.79
CA GLU A 296 -28.59 -65.86 -12.16
C GLU A 296 -27.57 -64.90 -11.56
N ILE A 297 -27.81 -63.58 -11.66
CA ILE A 297 -26.93 -62.54 -11.09
C ILE A 297 -26.85 -62.67 -9.56
N ILE A 298 -27.99 -62.73 -8.86
CA ILE A 298 -27.97 -62.78 -7.38
C ILE A 298 -27.41 -64.09 -6.84
N ARG A 299 -27.52 -65.20 -7.59
CA ARG A 299 -26.94 -66.49 -7.21
C ARG A 299 -25.46 -66.58 -7.51
N ALA A 300 -25.00 -65.94 -8.59
CA ALA A 300 -23.58 -65.89 -8.94
C ALA A 300 -22.77 -65.04 -7.94
N ASP A 301 -23.39 -64.08 -7.27
CA ASP A 301 -22.74 -63.21 -6.28
C ASP A 301 -23.52 -63.15 -4.95
N PRO A 302 -23.47 -64.23 -4.15
CA PRO A 302 -24.18 -64.30 -2.87
C PRO A 302 -23.58 -63.35 -1.84
N VAL A 303 -24.40 -62.90 -0.89
CA VAL A 303 -23.92 -62.16 0.29
C VAL A 303 -23.01 -63.05 1.12
N ARG A 304 -21.94 -62.48 1.67
CA ARG A 304 -20.93 -63.21 2.44
C ARG A 304 -20.66 -62.54 3.77
N ASP A 305 -20.39 -63.35 4.76
CA ASP A 305 -19.72 -62.93 5.97
C ASP A 305 -18.23 -62.71 5.71
N PHE A 306 -17.67 -61.65 6.28
CA PHE A 306 -16.24 -61.42 6.25
C PHE A 306 -15.75 -60.69 7.51
N HIS A 307 -14.46 -60.80 7.76
CA HIS A 307 -13.77 -59.97 8.74
C HIS A 307 -12.80 -59.05 8.00
N TRP A 308 -12.77 -57.77 8.39
CA TRP A 308 -11.80 -56.81 7.86
C TRP A 308 -10.38 -57.24 8.23
N LYS A 309 -9.50 -57.44 7.25
CA LYS A 309 -8.11 -57.87 7.53
C LYS A 309 -7.34 -56.90 8.42
N GLY A 310 -7.63 -55.60 8.33
CA GLY A 310 -6.93 -54.56 9.09
C GLY A 310 -7.39 -54.41 10.55
N THR A 311 -8.67 -54.65 10.84
CA THR A 311 -9.25 -54.41 12.19
C THR A 311 -9.79 -55.67 12.86
N GLY A 312 -9.99 -56.76 12.11
CA GLY A 312 -10.70 -57.95 12.58
C GLY A 312 -12.21 -57.75 12.76
N ALA A 313 -12.78 -56.59 12.39
CA ALA A 313 -14.20 -56.34 12.57
C ALA A 313 -15.04 -57.22 11.63
N TYR A 314 -16.09 -57.86 12.17
CA TYR A 314 -17.06 -58.63 11.40
C TYR A 314 -17.97 -57.69 10.59
N ALA A 315 -18.25 -58.07 9.35
CA ALA A 315 -19.20 -57.40 8.48
C ALA A 315 -19.84 -58.41 7.50
N VAL A 316 -20.98 -58.02 6.94
CA VAL A 316 -21.71 -58.78 5.93
C VAL A 316 -21.77 -57.96 4.66
N GLY A 317 -21.48 -58.57 3.52
CA GLY A 317 -21.53 -57.87 2.25
C GLY A 317 -20.90 -58.65 1.10
N TRP A 318 -20.34 -57.90 0.14
CA TRP A 318 -19.79 -58.44 -1.10
C TRP A 318 -18.34 -57.99 -1.30
N GLY A 319 -17.64 -58.72 -2.16
CA GLY A 319 -16.30 -58.35 -2.58
C GLY A 319 -16.38 -57.75 -3.97
N ALA A 320 -15.91 -56.52 -4.12
CA ALA A 320 -16.08 -55.73 -5.33
C ALA A 320 -15.63 -56.43 -6.62
N GLN A 321 -14.50 -57.14 -6.58
CA GLN A 321 -13.96 -57.86 -7.74
C GLN A 321 -14.86 -59.02 -8.18
N THR A 322 -15.41 -59.77 -7.21
CA THR A 322 -16.37 -60.86 -7.50
C THR A 322 -17.64 -60.26 -8.12
N SER A 323 -18.14 -59.18 -7.53
CA SER A 323 -19.35 -58.50 -8.01
C SER A 323 -19.19 -57.95 -9.42
N TYR A 324 -18.06 -57.31 -9.72
CA TYR A 324 -17.78 -56.78 -11.04
C TYR A 324 -17.72 -57.87 -12.12
N ALA A 325 -17.13 -59.02 -11.81
CA ALA A 325 -17.04 -60.15 -12.72
C ALA A 325 -18.42 -60.73 -13.08
N VAL A 326 -19.40 -60.60 -12.18
CA VAL A 326 -20.80 -61.01 -12.44
C VAL A 326 -21.54 -59.95 -13.26
N SER A 327 -21.45 -58.68 -12.88
CA SER A 327 -21.99 -57.57 -13.66
C SER A 327 -21.20 -56.29 -13.39
N PRO A 328 -20.71 -55.60 -14.44
CA PRO A 328 -19.93 -54.37 -14.28
C PRO A 328 -20.67 -53.23 -13.56
N ASP A 329 -22.00 -53.23 -13.49
CA ASP A 329 -22.78 -52.20 -12.78
C ASP A 329 -22.81 -52.41 -11.26
N LEU A 330 -22.37 -53.58 -10.76
CA LEU A 330 -22.43 -53.91 -9.33
C LEU A 330 -21.22 -53.43 -8.52
N ALA A 331 -20.15 -53.01 -9.18
CA ALA A 331 -18.93 -52.54 -8.55
C ALA A 331 -18.14 -51.64 -9.50
N SER A 332 -17.23 -50.83 -8.95
CA SER A 332 -16.38 -49.94 -9.75
C SER A 332 -14.91 -50.24 -9.50
N PRO A 333 -14.10 -50.49 -10.55
CA PRO A 333 -12.66 -50.54 -10.42
C PRO A 333 -12.09 -49.15 -10.09
N PRO A 334 -10.93 -49.09 -9.43
CA PRO A 334 -10.21 -47.84 -9.27
C PRO A 334 -9.60 -47.36 -10.59
N GLU A 335 -9.27 -46.08 -10.68
CA GLU A 335 -8.52 -45.51 -11.81
C GLU A 335 -7.06 -46.00 -11.83
N GLU A 336 -6.45 -46.18 -10.65
CA GLU A 336 -5.05 -46.59 -10.50
C GLU A 336 -4.92 -48.02 -9.95
N VAL A 337 -3.97 -48.78 -10.51
CA VAL A 337 -3.64 -50.14 -10.05
C VAL A 337 -3.13 -50.09 -8.60
N GLY A 338 -3.74 -50.89 -7.74
CA GLY A 338 -3.37 -50.99 -6.31
C GLY A 338 -4.30 -50.23 -5.36
N GLN A 339 -5.23 -49.43 -5.88
CA GLN A 339 -6.25 -48.78 -5.07
C GLN A 339 -7.45 -49.73 -4.78
N PRO A 340 -8.22 -49.49 -3.70
CA PRO A 340 -9.39 -50.29 -3.37
C PRO A 340 -10.52 -50.08 -4.39
N TRP A 341 -11.27 -51.15 -4.66
CA TRP A 341 -12.47 -51.12 -5.50
C TRP A 341 -13.69 -50.69 -4.68
N GLY A 342 -14.68 -50.07 -5.34
CA GLY A 342 -15.95 -49.66 -4.72
C GLY A 342 -17.09 -50.62 -5.02
N VAL A 343 -18.04 -50.76 -4.09
CA VAL A 343 -19.33 -51.45 -4.30
C VAL A 343 -20.45 -50.46 -4.01
N ASP A 344 -21.35 -50.26 -4.98
CA ASP A 344 -22.63 -49.57 -4.74
C ASP A 344 -23.70 -50.63 -4.45
N GLN A 345 -24.06 -50.75 -3.17
CA GLN A 345 -25.02 -51.76 -2.73
C GLN A 345 -26.43 -51.50 -3.28
N SER A 346 -26.78 -50.25 -3.59
CA SER A 346 -28.11 -49.88 -4.07
C SER A 346 -28.42 -50.46 -5.46
N LYS A 347 -27.39 -50.73 -6.26
CA LYS A 347 -27.48 -51.33 -7.60
C LYS A 347 -28.02 -52.75 -7.61
N ARG A 348 -28.05 -53.42 -6.45
CA ARG A 348 -28.61 -54.79 -6.32
C ARG A 348 -30.13 -54.80 -6.18
N THR A 349 -30.69 -53.73 -5.65
CA THR A 349 -32.13 -53.65 -5.33
C THR A 349 -33.03 -53.94 -6.54
N PRO A 350 -32.76 -53.44 -7.77
CA PRO A 350 -33.57 -53.79 -8.93
C PRO A 350 -33.58 -55.28 -9.26
N TYR A 351 -32.43 -55.96 -9.17
CA TYR A 351 -32.33 -57.40 -9.41
C TYR A 351 -33.04 -58.20 -8.33
N LEU A 352 -32.91 -57.81 -7.05
CA LEU A 352 -33.64 -58.41 -5.95
C LEU A 352 -35.15 -58.25 -6.13
N TRP A 353 -35.61 -57.08 -6.59
CA TRP A 353 -37.02 -56.81 -6.84
C TRP A 353 -37.59 -57.71 -7.94
N ALA A 354 -36.88 -57.83 -9.07
CA ALA A 354 -37.28 -58.70 -10.18
C ALA A 354 -37.31 -60.18 -9.77
N ALA A 355 -36.27 -60.66 -9.07
CA ALA A 355 -36.18 -62.05 -8.62
C ALA A 355 -37.26 -62.40 -7.57
N LEU A 356 -37.52 -61.50 -6.62
CA LEU A 356 -38.52 -61.71 -5.57
C LEU A 356 -39.94 -61.70 -6.15
N SER A 357 -40.26 -60.75 -7.03
CA SER A 357 -41.58 -60.71 -7.69
C SER A 357 -41.88 -62.02 -8.40
N TRP A 358 -40.92 -62.52 -9.18
CA TRP A 358 -41.07 -63.80 -9.86
C TRP A 358 -41.16 -65.00 -8.89
N ALA A 359 -40.40 -64.98 -7.80
CA ALA A 359 -40.44 -66.04 -6.80
C ALA A 359 -41.81 -66.12 -6.14
N ILE A 360 -42.45 -64.99 -5.86
CA ILE A 360 -43.82 -64.92 -5.32
C ILE A 360 -44.80 -65.52 -6.33
N ASP A 361 -44.77 -65.07 -7.60
CA ASP A 361 -45.64 -65.61 -8.66
C ASP A 361 -45.51 -67.14 -8.78
N LYS A 362 -44.28 -67.65 -8.67
CA LYS A 362 -44.02 -69.08 -8.77
C LYS A 362 -44.51 -69.86 -7.55
N ILE A 363 -44.41 -69.29 -6.36
CA ILE A 363 -44.95 -69.88 -5.12
C ILE A 363 -46.46 -70.02 -5.24
N GLU A 364 -47.17 -68.97 -5.68
CA GLU A 364 -48.62 -69.00 -5.87
C GLU A 364 -49.05 -70.07 -6.89
N GLU A 365 -48.32 -70.19 -8.01
CA GLU A 365 -48.57 -71.23 -9.01
C GLU A 365 -48.38 -72.64 -8.42
N LEU A 366 -47.36 -72.84 -7.59
CA LEU A 366 -47.06 -74.13 -6.96
C LEU A 366 -48.09 -74.48 -5.88
N GLU A 367 -48.49 -73.52 -5.05
CA GLU A 367 -49.54 -73.71 -4.03
C GLU A 367 -50.88 -74.09 -4.66
N ALA A 368 -51.24 -73.46 -5.78
CA ALA A 368 -52.44 -73.82 -6.53
C ALA A 368 -52.37 -75.25 -7.08
N LYS A 369 -51.21 -75.68 -7.58
CA LYS A 369 -50.99 -77.05 -8.07
C LYS A 369 -51.03 -78.09 -6.95
N VAL A 370 -50.40 -77.80 -5.82
CA VAL A 370 -50.43 -78.67 -4.64
C VAL A 370 -51.88 -78.83 -4.15
N SER A 371 -52.62 -77.73 -4.03
CA SER A 371 -54.04 -77.75 -3.66
C SER A 371 -54.89 -78.60 -4.62
N ALA A 372 -54.58 -78.59 -5.91
CA ALA A 372 -55.26 -79.40 -6.92
C ALA A 372 -54.85 -80.89 -6.92
N LEU A 373 -53.71 -81.24 -6.31
CA LEU A 373 -53.24 -82.62 -6.19
C LEU A 373 -53.65 -83.28 -4.86
N GLU A 374 -53.89 -82.47 -3.82
CA GLU A 374 -54.32 -82.92 -2.49
C GLU A 374 -55.85 -83.10 -2.36
N GLY A 375 -56.63 -82.57 -3.32
CA GLY A 375 -58.07 -82.82 -3.48
C GLY A 375 -58.35 -83.87 -4.55
#